data_AF-A0A448ML11-F1
#
_entry.id   AF-A0A448ML11-F1
#
_cell.length_a   1.000
_cell.length_b   1.000
_cell.length_c   1.000
_cell.angle_alpha   90.00
_cell.angle_beta   90.00
_cell.angle_gamma   90.00
#
_symmetry.space_group_name_H-M   'P 1'
#
loop_
_entity.id
_entity.type
_entity.pdbx_description
1 polymer ?
#
loop_
_entity_poly.entity_id
_entity_poly.type
_entity_poly.pdbx_seq_one_letter_code
_entity_poly.pdbx_strand_id
1 'polypeptide(L)'
;MRTYWSPESVERVTGWKPESGFIHLINSGSAALDGTGQHRDENGKPTIKPAWDVTEEDGKRCLENTRWCPAVHEYFRGGGLSSQFLTKGGMPFTMHRINLIKGLGPVLQIAEGWSIDLPERVHNILNKRTNETWPTTWFVPRLTGKGAFTDVYSVMANWGANHCVTTYGHIGSDLITLASILRIPVCMHNVEERNIFRPSAWNGFGQDKEGQDYRACQNFGPLYK
;
A
#
# COMPACT_ATOMS: atom_id res chain seq x y z
N MET A 1 1.55 -7.53 1.81
CA MET A 1 2.99 -7.42 2.09
C MET A 1 3.63 -8.79 1.99
N ARG A 2 4.18 -9.17 0.83
CA ARG A 2 4.68 -10.54 0.62
C ARG A 2 6.20 -10.65 0.65
N THR A 3 6.89 -9.78 -0.08
CA THR A 3 8.35 -9.89 -0.25
C THR A 3 8.96 -8.52 -0.43
N TYR A 4 10.08 -8.28 0.25
CA TYR A 4 10.98 -7.18 -0.07
C TYR A 4 12.03 -7.69 -1.06
N TRP A 5 12.17 -6.99 -2.18
CA TRP A 5 13.19 -7.24 -3.20
C TRP A 5 14.24 -6.13 -3.14
N SER A 6 15.40 -6.43 -2.55
CA SER A 6 16.55 -5.51 -2.62
C SER A 6 17.13 -5.46 -4.04
N PRO A 7 17.79 -4.35 -4.44
CA PRO A 7 18.44 -4.27 -5.74
C PRO A 7 19.38 -5.43 -6.04
N GLU A 8 20.19 -5.83 -5.07
CA GLU A 8 21.16 -6.93 -5.16
C GLU A 8 20.44 -8.27 -5.33
N SER A 9 19.32 -8.47 -4.66
CA SER A 9 18.53 -9.69 -4.76
C SER A 9 17.88 -9.83 -6.14
N VAL A 10 17.41 -8.71 -6.72
CA VAL A 10 16.85 -8.69 -8.09
C VAL A 10 17.93 -8.92 -9.12
N GLU A 11 19.07 -8.24 -9.00
CA GLU A 11 20.24 -8.41 -9.88
C GLU A 11 20.72 -9.86 -9.89
N ARG A 12 20.90 -10.45 -8.70
CA ARG A 12 21.35 -11.85 -8.55
C ARG A 12 20.45 -12.87 -9.26
N VAL A 13 19.13 -12.65 -9.28
CA VAL A 13 18.17 -13.65 -9.79
C VAL A 13 17.66 -13.36 -11.19
N THR A 14 17.85 -12.13 -11.69
CA THR A 14 17.32 -11.71 -13.01
C THR A 14 18.41 -11.20 -13.96
N GLY A 15 19.58 -10.81 -13.44
CA GLY A 15 20.62 -10.10 -14.18
C GLY A 15 20.34 -8.61 -14.41
N TRP A 16 19.25 -8.07 -13.84
CA TRP A 16 18.87 -6.66 -13.94
C TRP A 16 18.84 -6.04 -12.55
N LYS A 17 19.45 -4.86 -12.40
CA LYS A 17 19.50 -4.12 -11.13
C LYS A 17 18.56 -2.91 -11.17
N PRO A 18 17.55 -2.83 -10.29
CA PRO A 18 16.74 -1.63 -10.13
C PRO A 18 17.53 -0.52 -9.42
N GLU A 19 17.10 0.73 -9.59
CA GLU A 19 17.68 1.88 -8.87
C GLU A 19 17.43 1.83 -7.36
N SER A 20 16.30 1.23 -6.94
CA SER A 20 15.93 1.08 -5.53
C SER A 20 15.24 -0.28 -5.30
N GLY A 21 15.17 -0.69 -4.03
CA GLY A 21 14.40 -1.87 -3.66
C GLY A 21 12.90 -1.64 -3.84
N PHE A 22 12.11 -2.71 -3.89
CA PHE A 22 10.66 -2.62 -3.98
C PHE A 22 9.97 -3.74 -3.21
N ILE A 23 8.67 -3.60 -3.00
CA ILE A 23 7.84 -4.51 -2.22
C ILE A 23 6.84 -5.18 -3.16
N HIS A 24 6.74 -6.51 -3.06
CA HIS A 24 5.71 -7.30 -3.71
C HIS A 24 4.43 -7.28 -2.88
N LEU A 25 3.40 -6.62 -3.39
CA LEU A 25 2.05 -6.66 -2.83
C LEU A 25 1.22 -7.63 -3.67
N ILE A 26 0.81 -8.72 -3.03
CA ILE A 26 0.06 -9.80 -3.66
C ILE A 26 -0.84 -10.43 -2.61
N ASN A 27 -2.16 -10.35 -2.84
CA ASN A 27 -3.13 -11.02 -1.97
C ASN A 27 -3.24 -12.50 -2.39
N SER A 28 -3.72 -13.35 -1.49
CA SER A 28 -3.90 -14.79 -1.73
C SER A 28 -5.12 -15.11 -2.59
N GLY A 29 -5.21 -14.50 -3.78
CA GLY A 29 -6.16 -14.87 -4.83
C GLY A 29 -7.13 -13.78 -5.28
N SER A 30 -7.45 -12.78 -4.46
CA SER A 30 -8.45 -11.76 -4.81
C SER A 30 -7.93 -10.34 -4.71
N ALA A 31 -8.38 -9.47 -5.62
CA ALA A 31 -8.23 -8.02 -5.50
C ALA A 31 -9.35 -7.34 -6.32
N ALA A 32 -9.70 -6.09 -5.99
CA ALA A 32 -10.61 -5.31 -6.82
C ALA A 32 -10.01 -5.14 -8.23
N LEU A 33 -10.82 -5.32 -9.27
CA LEU A 33 -10.34 -5.28 -10.66
C LEU A 33 -9.90 -3.87 -11.09
N ASP A 34 -10.40 -2.84 -10.42
CA ASP A 34 -9.93 -1.46 -10.52
C ASP A 34 -8.42 -1.36 -10.24
N GLY A 35 -7.89 -2.26 -9.40
CA GLY A 35 -6.47 -2.40 -9.10
C GLY A 35 -5.61 -2.74 -10.30
N THR A 36 -6.18 -3.16 -11.44
CA THR A 36 -5.44 -3.32 -12.70
C THR A 36 -4.81 -1.99 -13.17
N GLY A 37 -5.36 -0.84 -12.77
CA GLY A 37 -4.93 0.47 -13.26
C GLY A 37 -5.40 0.76 -14.69
N GLN A 38 -6.49 0.13 -15.12
CA GLN A 38 -7.00 0.27 -16.49
C GLN A 38 -8.01 1.39 -16.68
N HIS A 39 -8.43 2.07 -15.60
CA HIS A 39 -9.14 3.33 -15.74
C HIS A 39 -8.20 4.38 -16.34
N ARG A 40 -8.77 5.40 -17.00
CA ARG A 40 -8.02 6.50 -17.61
C ARG A 40 -8.50 7.84 -17.07
N ASP A 41 -7.57 8.68 -16.63
CA ASP A 41 -7.86 10.08 -16.32
C ASP A 41 -8.06 10.90 -17.61
N GLU A 42 -8.35 12.20 -17.47
CA GLU A 42 -8.52 13.14 -18.58
C GLU A 42 -7.30 13.24 -19.51
N ASN A 43 -6.11 12.88 -19.01
CA ASN A 43 -4.85 12.89 -19.75
C ASN A 43 -4.47 11.49 -20.29
N GLY A 44 -5.35 10.50 -20.15
CA GLY A 44 -5.11 9.12 -20.56
C GLY A 44 -4.15 8.33 -19.66
N LYS A 45 -3.79 8.84 -18.48
CA LYS A 45 -2.92 8.15 -17.53
C LYS A 45 -3.68 7.10 -16.72
N PRO A 46 -3.01 6.01 -16.28
CA PRO A 46 -3.64 5.00 -15.42
C PRO A 46 -4.07 5.59 -14.07
N THR A 47 -5.29 5.24 -13.65
CA THR A 47 -5.90 5.77 -12.42
C THR A 47 -6.83 4.73 -11.78
N ILE A 48 -7.38 5.04 -10.60
CA ILE A 48 -8.57 4.39 -10.03
C ILE A 48 -9.58 5.51 -9.73
N LYS A 49 -10.80 5.36 -10.25
CA LYS A 49 -11.83 6.40 -10.21
C LYS A 49 -12.85 6.12 -9.11
N PRO A 50 -13.52 7.16 -8.60
CA PRO A 50 -14.78 6.97 -7.91
C PRO A 50 -15.82 6.29 -8.82
N ALA A 51 -16.71 5.48 -8.25
CA ALA A 51 -17.64 4.66 -9.02
C ALA A 51 -18.56 5.45 -9.97
N TRP A 52 -18.93 6.68 -9.62
CA TRP A 52 -19.79 7.54 -10.46
C TRP A 52 -19.06 8.11 -11.70
N ASP A 53 -17.72 8.03 -11.75
CA ASP A 53 -16.90 8.46 -12.89
C ASP A 53 -16.39 7.27 -13.74
N VAL A 54 -16.70 6.04 -13.34
CA VAL A 54 -16.30 4.81 -14.06
C VAL A 54 -17.23 4.58 -15.26
N THR A 55 -16.65 4.42 -16.45
CA THR A 55 -17.42 4.08 -17.67
C THR A 55 -17.49 2.56 -17.89
N GLU A 56 -18.38 2.11 -18.78
CA GLU A 56 -18.44 0.69 -19.17
C GLU A 56 -17.12 0.22 -19.80
N GLU A 57 -16.46 1.08 -20.58
CA GLU A 57 -15.16 0.81 -21.18
C GLU A 57 -14.03 0.70 -20.16
N ASP A 58 -14.07 1.48 -19.06
CA ASP A 58 -13.16 1.28 -17.94
C ASP A 58 -13.31 -0.16 -17.39
N GLY A 59 -14.55 -0.58 -17.13
CA GLY A 59 -14.87 -1.93 -16.64
C GLY A 59 -14.41 -3.04 -17.60
N LYS A 60 -14.66 -2.88 -18.91
CA LYS A 60 -14.20 -3.82 -19.95
C LYS A 60 -12.68 -3.97 -19.94
N ARG A 61 -11.94 -2.87 -19.90
CA ARG A 61 -10.46 -2.94 -19.85
C ARG A 61 -9.96 -3.61 -18.58
N CYS A 62 -10.56 -3.34 -17.42
CA CYS A 62 -10.21 -4.02 -16.17
C CYS A 62 -10.42 -5.54 -16.29
N LEU A 63 -11.54 -5.99 -16.86
CA LEU A 63 -11.83 -7.40 -17.06
C LEU A 63 -10.91 -8.07 -18.09
N GLU A 64 -10.66 -7.41 -19.23
CA GLU A 64 -9.74 -7.90 -20.28
C GLU A 64 -8.31 -8.09 -19.79
N ASN A 65 -7.89 -7.31 -18.78
CA ASN A 65 -6.57 -7.42 -18.15
C ASN A 65 -6.57 -8.28 -16.88
N THR A 66 -7.64 -9.03 -16.65
CA THR A 66 -7.76 -9.98 -15.53
C THR A 66 -7.93 -11.40 -16.07
N ARG A 67 -7.11 -12.32 -15.57
CA ARG A 67 -7.24 -13.76 -15.83
C ARG A 67 -7.80 -14.46 -14.60
N TRP A 68 -8.75 -15.35 -14.81
CA TRP A 68 -9.34 -16.16 -13.74
C TRP A 68 -8.60 -17.50 -13.66
N CYS A 69 -7.72 -17.65 -12.67
CA CYS A 69 -6.86 -18.82 -12.53
C CYS A 69 -7.45 -19.83 -11.53
N PRO A 70 -7.51 -21.14 -11.86
CA PRO A 70 -7.90 -22.16 -10.88
C PRO A 70 -7.04 -22.11 -9.62
N ALA A 71 -7.69 -22.17 -8.46
CA ALA A 71 -7.00 -22.18 -7.18
C ALA A 71 -6.14 -23.45 -7.01
N VAL A 72 -4.97 -23.28 -6.38
CA VAL A 72 -4.04 -24.39 -6.10
C VAL A 72 -4.67 -25.35 -5.09
N HIS A 73 -4.91 -26.59 -5.50
CA HIS A 73 -5.73 -27.57 -4.76
C HIS A 73 -5.20 -27.88 -3.36
N GLU A 74 -3.87 -27.93 -3.19
CA GLU A 74 -3.19 -28.20 -1.92
C GLU A 74 -3.55 -27.16 -0.85
N TYR A 75 -3.81 -25.91 -1.25
CA TYR A 75 -4.24 -24.84 -0.36
C TYR A 75 -5.77 -24.70 -0.29
N PHE A 76 -6.45 -24.86 -1.42
CA PHE A 76 -7.89 -24.63 -1.57
C PHE A 76 -8.57 -25.89 -2.11
N ARG A 77 -8.81 -26.88 -1.24
CA ARG A 77 -9.36 -28.20 -1.62
C ARG A 77 -10.74 -28.14 -2.30
N GLY A 78 -11.52 -27.10 -2.01
CA GLY A 78 -12.81 -26.85 -2.64
C GLY A 78 -12.73 -26.20 -4.03
N GLY A 79 -11.53 -25.91 -4.54
CA GLY A 79 -11.32 -25.14 -5.76
C GLY A 79 -11.60 -23.65 -5.59
N GLY A 80 -11.81 -22.96 -6.71
CA GLY A 80 -12.01 -21.51 -6.78
C GLY A 80 -11.28 -20.89 -7.97
N LEU A 81 -11.52 -19.60 -8.21
CA LEU A 81 -10.85 -18.82 -9.24
C LEU A 81 -10.22 -17.58 -8.61
N SER A 82 -8.90 -17.43 -8.73
CA SER A 82 -8.20 -16.20 -8.37
C SER A 82 -8.24 -15.18 -9.50
N SER A 83 -8.38 -13.90 -9.14
CA SER A 83 -8.37 -12.76 -10.07
C SER A 83 -6.92 -12.30 -10.31
N GLN A 84 -6.26 -12.85 -11.30
CA GLN A 84 -4.86 -12.57 -11.64
C GLN A 84 -4.77 -11.35 -12.56
N PHE A 85 -4.04 -10.33 -12.12
CA PHE A 85 -3.65 -9.19 -12.96
C PHE A 85 -2.30 -8.62 -12.49
N LEU A 86 -1.74 -7.71 -13.28
CA LEU A 86 -0.59 -6.89 -12.92
C LEU A 86 -1.01 -5.42 -12.93
N THR A 87 -0.92 -4.76 -11.77
CA THR A 87 -1.18 -3.32 -11.64
C THR A 87 -0.20 -2.52 -12.49
N LYS A 88 -0.70 -1.55 -13.27
CA LYS A 88 0.16 -0.65 -14.04
C LYS A 88 1.11 0.16 -13.15
N GLY A 89 2.34 0.38 -13.63
CA GLY A 89 3.32 1.25 -12.98
C GLY A 89 2.99 2.75 -13.06
N GLY A 90 3.70 3.53 -12.25
CA GLY A 90 3.62 4.98 -12.21
C GLY A 90 2.41 5.56 -11.48
N MET A 91 1.55 4.72 -10.89
CA MET A 91 0.36 5.19 -10.18
C MET A 91 0.70 5.54 -8.73
N PRO A 92 0.28 6.72 -8.22
CA PRO A 92 0.42 7.04 -6.80
C PRO A 92 -0.48 6.12 -5.97
N PHE A 93 0.08 5.58 -4.89
CA PHE A 93 -0.66 4.78 -3.92
C PHE A 93 -0.26 5.15 -2.50
N THR A 94 -1.22 5.03 -1.59
CA THR A 94 -1.00 5.07 -0.15
C THR A 94 -1.28 3.68 0.41
N MET A 95 -0.24 3.03 0.92
CA MET A 95 -0.41 1.85 1.76
C MET A 95 -0.80 2.27 3.17
N HIS A 96 -1.77 1.60 3.78
CA HIS A 96 -2.12 1.83 5.19
C HIS A 96 -2.55 0.56 5.91
N ARG A 97 -2.46 0.59 7.24
CA ARG A 97 -2.81 -0.53 8.12
C ARG A 97 -3.14 -0.04 9.53
N ILE A 98 -4.25 -0.50 10.08
CA ILE A 98 -4.55 -0.40 11.51
C ILE A 98 -4.06 -1.68 12.20
N ASN A 99 -3.37 -1.53 13.33
CA ASN A 99 -3.03 -2.63 14.23
C ASN A 99 -3.54 -2.32 15.64
N LEU A 100 -3.88 -3.35 16.40
CA LEU A 100 -4.27 -3.22 17.81
C LEU A 100 -3.10 -3.68 18.69
N ILE A 101 -2.59 -2.78 19.53
CA ILE A 101 -1.48 -3.04 20.43
C ILE A 101 -2.01 -3.10 21.87
N LYS A 102 -1.83 -4.23 22.55
CA LYS A 102 -2.26 -4.39 23.94
C LYS A 102 -1.56 -3.36 24.84
N GLY A 103 -2.35 -2.63 25.62
CA GLY A 103 -1.85 -1.57 26.51
C GLY A 103 -1.73 -0.18 25.86
N LEU A 104 -1.95 -0.07 24.54
CA LEU A 104 -1.94 1.19 23.81
C LEU A 104 -3.26 1.44 23.08
N GLY A 105 -3.83 0.43 22.41
CA GLY A 105 -5.03 0.54 21.60
C GLY A 105 -4.74 0.48 20.09
N PRO A 106 -5.63 1.02 19.23
CA PRO A 106 -5.40 1.07 17.79
C PRO A 106 -4.28 2.04 17.42
N VAL A 107 -3.46 1.67 16.44
CA VAL A 107 -2.49 2.56 15.79
C VAL A 107 -2.58 2.44 14.28
N LEU A 108 -2.27 3.52 13.57
CA LEU A 108 -2.29 3.59 12.11
C LEU A 108 -0.86 3.68 11.53
N GLN A 109 -0.57 2.87 10.52
CA GLN A 109 0.62 2.97 9.68
C GLN A 109 0.23 3.46 8.29
N ILE A 110 1.05 4.33 7.70
CA ILE A 110 0.85 4.94 6.39
C ILE A 110 2.19 4.90 5.63
N ALA A 111 2.18 4.52 4.36
CA ALA A 111 3.33 4.63 3.47
C ALA A 111 2.86 5.06 2.07
N GLU A 112 3.10 6.32 1.72
CA GLU A 112 2.90 6.83 0.37
C GLU A 112 4.02 6.36 -0.56
N GLY A 113 3.69 6.07 -1.80
CA GLY A 113 4.63 5.60 -2.80
C GLY A 113 3.98 5.46 -4.17
N TRP A 114 4.56 4.62 -5.00
CA TRP A 114 4.09 4.40 -6.37
C TRP A 114 4.10 2.93 -6.72
N SER A 115 3.17 2.52 -7.59
CA SER A 115 3.35 1.29 -8.35
C SER A 115 4.48 1.47 -9.37
N ILE A 116 5.18 0.39 -9.71
CA ILE A 116 6.23 0.41 -10.73
C ILE A 116 6.00 -0.68 -11.77
N ASP A 117 6.42 -0.41 -13.01
CA ASP A 117 6.58 -1.42 -14.03
C ASP A 117 7.99 -2.01 -13.93
N LEU A 118 8.06 -3.33 -14.03
CA LEU A 118 9.34 -4.04 -14.18
C LEU A 118 9.48 -4.46 -15.65
N PRO A 119 10.71 -4.59 -16.19
CA PRO A 119 10.91 -5.25 -17.47
C PRO A 119 10.21 -6.61 -17.47
N GLU A 120 9.54 -6.97 -18.56
CA GLU A 120 8.67 -8.15 -18.62
C GLU A 120 9.38 -9.43 -18.14
N ARG A 121 10.63 -9.65 -18.59
CA ARG A 121 11.46 -10.78 -18.15
C ARG A 121 11.67 -10.78 -16.63
N VAL A 122 11.93 -9.62 -16.03
CA VAL A 122 12.14 -9.48 -14.57
C VAL A 122 10.85 -9.81 -13.85
N HIS A 123 9.72 -9.20 -14.23
CA HIS A 123 8.40 -9.53 -13.67
C HIS A 123 8.14 -11.04 -13.71
N ASN A 124 8.29 -11.66 -14.88
CA ASN A 124 8.00 -13.07 -15.09
C ASN A 124 8.85 -13.98 -14.19
N ILE A 125 10.15 -13.69 -14.01
CA ILE A 125 11.02 -14.46 -13.12
C ILE A 125 10.56 -14.34 -11.66
N LEU A 126 10.27 -13.13 -11.18
CA LEU A 126 9.89 -12.92 -9.78
C LEU A 126 8.47 -13.44 -9.47
N ASN A 127 7.54 -13.28 -10.41
CA ASN A 127 6.14 -13.69 -10.28
C ASN A 127 6.02 -15.22 -10.20
N LYS A 128 6.67 -15.94 -11.14
CA LYS A 128 6.71 -17.41 -11.17
C LYS A 128 7.26 -18.02 -9.88
N ARG A 129 8.22 -17.36 -9.25
CA ARG A 129 8.85 -17.83 -8.01
C ARG A 129 8.01 -17.59 -6.76
N THR A 130 6.92 -16.82 -6.85
CA THR A 130 6.14 -16.38 -5.70
C THR A 130 4.75 -16.98 -5.68
N ASN A 131 3.89 -16.55 -6.61
CA ASN A 131 2.60 -17.15 -6.94
C ASN A 131 2.04 -16.46 -8.20
N GLU A 132 2.17 -17.09 -9.36
CA GLU A 132 1.80 -16.47 -10.64
C GLU A 132 0.28 -16.40 -10.89
N THR A 133 -0.53 -17.08 -10.07
CA THR A 133 -2.00 -17.11 -10.22
C THR A 133 -2.70 -15.99 -9.47
N TRP A 134 -1.98 -15.13 -8.75
CA TRP A 134 -2.52 -14.11 -7.86
C TRP A 134 -2.23 -12.68 -8.39
N PRO A 135 -3.05 -11.68 -8.01
CA PRO A 135 -2.89 -10.30 -8.49
C PRO A 135 -1.64 -9.64 -7.90
N THR A 136 -0.79 -9.07 -8.74
CA THR A 136 0.49 -8.46 -8.35
C THR A 136 0.46 -6.94 -8.48
N THR A 137 0.93 -6.25 -7.45
CA THR A 137 1.37 -4.84 -7.50
C THR A 137 2.82 -4.77 -7.01
N TRP A 138 3.71 -4.17 -7.80
CA TRP A 138 5.07 -3.82 -7.37
C TRP A 138 5.05 -2.40 -6.81
N PHE A 139 5.48 -2.23 -5.57
CA PHE A 139 5.35 -0.95 -4.87
C PHE A 139 6.70 -0.43 -4.37
N VAL A 140 6.97 0.86 -4.59
CA VAL A 140 8.12 1.58 -4.05
C VAL A 140 7.62 2.68 -3.12
N PRO A 141 7.93 2.62 -1.80
CA PRO A 141 7.59 3.69 -0.88
C PRO A 141 8.46 4.93 -1.12
N ARG A 142 7.91 6.12 -0.91
CA ARG A 142 8.70 7.35 -0.81
C ARG A 142 9.58 7.29 0.44
N LEU A 143 10.88 7.45 0.26
CA LEU A 143 11.84 7.48 1.35
C LEU A 143 12.04 8.91 1.87
N THR A 144 12.35 9.04 3.15
CA THR A 144 12.61 10.33 3.81
C THR A 144 14.03 10.41 4.37
N GLY A 145 14.76 9.29 4.41
CA GLY A 145 16.07 9.19 5.05
C GLY A 145 16.02 9.16 6.58
N LYS A 146 14.82 9.07 7.18
CA LYS A 146 14.61 9.10 8.64
C LYS A 146 13.68 7.97 9.09
N GLY A 147 13.88 7.48 10.32
CA GLY A 147 13.00 6.52 10.97
C GLY A 147 12.76 5.25 10.13
N ALA A 148 11.50 4.83 10.01
CA ALA A 148 11.11 3.65 9.23
C ALA A 148 11.22 3.84 7.70
N PHE A 149 11.61 5.02 7.22
CA PHE A 149 11.70 5.37 5.79
C PHE A 149 13.13 5.77 5.38
N THR A 150 14.15 5.19 6.02
CA THR A 150 15.55 5.29 5.59
C THR A 150 15.79 4.56 4.27
N ASP A 151 15.16 3.40 4.12
CA ASP A 151 15.25 2.52 2.96
C ASP A 151 13.99 1.63 2.87
N VAL A 152 13.82 0.97 1.73
CA VAL A 152 12.62 0.16 1.45
C VAL A 152 12.54 -1.08 2.34
N TYR A 153 13.70 -1.61 2.76
CA TYR A 153 13.74 -2.70 3.74
C TYR A 153 13.11 -2.26 5.06
N SER A 154 13.50 -1.10 5.57
CA SER A 154 13.02 -0.55 6.83
C SER A 154 11.51 -0.32 6.81
N VAL A 155 10.95 0.08 5.66
CA VAL A 155 9.49 0.19 5.50
C VAL A 155 8.81 -1.17 5.69
N MET A 156 9.34 -2.23 5.07
CA MET A 156 8.76 -3.57 5.24
C MET A 156 9.01 -4.13 6.65
N ALA A 157 10.19 -3.94 7.21
CA ALA A 157 10.58 -4.45 8.53
C ALA A 157 9.76 -3.83 9.67
N ASN A 158 9.34 -2.57 9.52
CA ASN A 158 8.51 -1.88 10.51
C ASN A 158 7.01 -2.06 10.27
N TRP A 159 6.59 -2.73 9.18
CA TRP A 159 5.17 -2.96 8.92
C TRP A 159 4.58 -3.99 9.89
N GLY A 160 3.54 -3.62 10.63
CA GLY A 160 3.04 -4.36 11.80
C GLY A 160 2.17 -5.58 11.50
N ALA A 161 2.01 -5.98 10.23
CA ALA A 161 1.17 -7.12 9.83
C ALA A 161 1.64 -7.74 8.49
N ASN A 162 1.10 -8.90 8.14
CA ASN A 162 1.30 -9.49 6.80
C ASN A 162 0.41 -8.84 5.71
N HIS A 163 -0.64 -8.11 6.11
CA HIS A 163 -1.56 -7.41 5.22
C HIS A 163 -1.35 -5.89 5.23
N CYS A 164 -1.75 -5.26 4.13
CA CYS A 164 -1.89 -3.82 3.98
C CYS A 164 -3.11 -3.55 3.10
N VAL A 165 -3.63 -2.34 3.16
CA VAL A 165 -4.57 -1.81 2.17
C VAL A 165 -3.82 -0.82 1.29
N THR A 166 -4.10 -0.83 -0.01
CA THR A 166 -3.57 0.17 -0.96
C THR A 166 -4.73 1.00 -1.48
N THR A 167 -4.65 2.31 -1.28
CA THR A 167 -5.61 3.28 -1.83
C THR A 167 -4.93 4.14 -2.88
N TYR A 168 -5.57 4.32 -4.04
CA TYR A 168 -5.04 5.18 -5.09
C TYR A 168 -4.90 6.63 -4.63
N GLY A 169 -3.83 7.29 -5.05
CA GLY A 169 -3.46 8.64 -4.62
C GLY A 169 -2.56 8.67 -3.39
N HIS A 170 -2.02 9.85 -3.11
CA HIS A 170 -1.29 10.20 -1.89
C HIS A 170 -2.26 10.85 -0.90
N ILE A 171 -2.95 10.01 -0.13
CA ILE A 171 -4.02 10.39 0.79
C ILE A 171 -3.56 10.36 2.25
N GLY A 172 -2.25 10.36 2.50
CA GLY A 172 -1.71 10.21 3.84
C GLY A 172 -2.12 11.34 4.78
N SER A 173 -2.20 12.58 4.29
CA SER A 173 -2.70 13.73 5.07
C SER A 173 -4.17 13.57 5.49
N ASP A 174 -5.00 13.00 4.61
CA ASP A 174 -6.41 12.77 4.88
C ASP A 174 -6.57 11.70 5.96
N LEU A 175 -5.78 10.62 5.86
CA LEU A 175 -5.73 9.55 6.85
C LEU A 175 -5.20 10.05 8.21
N ILE A 176 -4.18 10.91 8.24
CA ILE A 176 -3.67 11.53 9.48
C ILE A 176 -4.76 12.40 10.13
N THR A 177 -5.46 13.21 9.34
CA THR A 177 -6.56 14.06 9.83
C THR A 177 -7.67 13.19 10.41
N LEU A 178 -8.12 12.18 9.68
CA LEU A 178 -9.15 11.25 10.12
C LEU A 178 -8.73 10.50 11.40
N ALA A 179 -7.49 10.00 11.46
CA ALA A 179 -6.97 9.29 12.62
C ALA A 179 -6.98 10.19 13.87
N SER A 180 -6.65 11.47 13.73
CA SER A 180 -6.72 12.44 14.85
C SER A 180 -8.16 12.69 15.33
N ILE A 181 -9.14 12.74 14.43
CA ILE A 181 -10.56 12.82 14.77
C ILE A 181 -11.00 11.55 15.51
N LEU A 182 -10.42 10.39 15.19
CA LEU A 182 -10.74 9.13 15.86
C LEU A 182 -9.86 8.82 17.08
N ARG A 183 -8.89 9.69 17.38
CA ARG A 183 -7.90 9.54 18.46
C ARG A 183 -7.09 8.24 18.33
N ILE A 184 -6.71 7.92 17.09
CA ILE A 184 -5.84 6.80 16.74
C ILE A 184 -4.43 7.37 16.47
N PRO A 185 -3.41 7.05 17.28
CA PRO A 185 -2.03 7.46 17.00
C PRO A 185 -1.54 6.94 15.65
N VAL A 186 -0.83 7.80 14.91
CA VAL A 186 -0.15 7.41 13.67
C VAL A 186 1.29 7.01 14.01
N CYS A 187 1.57 5.70 14.05
CA CYS A 187 2.84 5.17 14.53
C CYS A 187 3.93 5.05 13.45
N MET A 188 3.58 5.28 12.18
CA MET A 188 4.51 5.27 11.06
C MET A 188 3.90 6.03 9.88
N HIS A 189 4.57 7.09 9.38
CA HIS A 189 4.20 7.76 8.14
C HIS A 189 5.39 8.44 7.45
N ASN A 190 5.28 8.65 6.13
CA ASN A 190 6.22 9.43 5.31
C ASN A 190 5.61 10.70 4.71
N VAL A 191 4.43 11.10 5.19
CA VAL A 191 3.78 12.37 4.85
C VAL A 191 4.65 13.53 5.34
N GLU A 192 4.82 14.56 4.50
CA GLU A 192 5.55 15.77 4.87
C GLU A 192 4.88 16.50 6.05
N GLU A 193 5.69 16.98 6.99
CA GLU A 193 5.19 17.60 8.23
C GLU A 193 4.23 18.78 8.00
N ARG A 194 4.44 19.56 6.92
CA ARG A 194 3.58 20.71 6.56
C ARG A 194 2.15 20.31 6.20
N ASN A 195 1.93 19.04 5.83
CA ASN A 195 0.62 18.50 5.44
C ASN A 195 -0.08 17.81 6.63
N ILE A 196 0.55 17.75 7.81
CA ILE A 196 -0.08 17.21 9.02
C ILE A 196 -1.10 18.22 9.53
N PHE A 197 -2.38 17.88 9.36
CA PHE A 197 -3.50 18.67 9.85
C PHE A 197 -4.27 17.88 10.92
N ARG A 198 -4.42 18.47 12.10
CA ARG A 198 -5.06 17.88 13.29
C ARG A 198 -5.79 18.99 14.07
N PRO A 199 -6.70 18.66 15.01
CA PRO A 199 -7.31 19.67 15.87
C PRO A 199 -6.27 20.51 16.59
N SER A 200 -6.49 21.82 16.70
CA SER A 200 -5.52 22.78 17.26
C SER A 200 -5.03 22.42 18.67
N ALA A 201 -5.84 21.69 19.44
CA ALA A 201 -5.48 21.18 20.76
C ALA A 201 -4.21 20.30 20.75
N TRP A 202 -3.90 19.58 19.65
CA TRP A 202 -2.67 18.78 19.53
C TRP A 202 -1.41 19.62 19.74
N ASN A 203 -1.41 20.90 19.31
CA ASN A 203 -0.28 21.81 19.49
C ASN A 203 0.03 22.06 20.98
N GLY A 204 -0.97 21.95 21.87
CA GLY A 204 -0.77 22.05 23.32
C GLY A 204 -0.03 20.87 23.93
N PHE A 205 0.08 19.75 23.21
CA PHE A 205 0.79 18.54 23.64
C PHE A 205 2.26 18.51 23.15
N GLY A 206 2.74 19.55 22.47
CA GLY A 206 4.16 19.74 22.12
C GLY A 206 4.42 19.98 20.64
N GLN A 207 5.66 20.32 20.31
CA GLN A 207 6.09 20.63 18.93
C GLN A 207 6.43 19.38 18.11
N ASP A 208 6.97 18.35 18.75
CA ASP A 208 7.22 17.06 18.12
C ASP A 208 5.91 16.42 17.64
N LYS A 209 5.81 16.16 16.33
CA LYS A 209 4.56 15.75 15.67
C LYS A 209 4.12 14.35 16.07
N GLU A 210 5.05 13.45 16.33
CA GLU A 210 4.75 12.10 16.80
C GLU A 210 4.34 12.12 18.28
N GLY A 211 5.17 12.70 19.15
CA GLY A 211 4.93 12.74 20.58
C GLY A 211 3.65 13.49 20.96
N GLN A 212 3.32 14.58 20.27
CA GLN A 212 2.04 15.27 20.53
C GLN A 212 0.83 14.39 20.18
N ASP A 213 0.96 13.51 19.17
CA ASP A 213 -0.12 12.64 18.73
C ASP A 213 -0.46 11.58 19.78
N TYR A 214 0.58 10.89 20.28
CA TYR A 214 0.41 9.90 21.34
C TYR A 214 -0.17 10.50 22.61
N ARG A 215 0.36 11.66 23.05
CA ARG A 215 -0.13 12.33 24.27
C ARG A 215 -1.57 12.81 24.11
N ALA A 216 -1.92 13.41 22.97
CA ALA A 216 -3.28 13.87 22.71
C ALA A 216 -4.27 12.71 22.59
N CYS A 217 -3.94 11.65 21.85
CA CYS A 217 -4.79 10.46 21.71
C CYS A 217 -5.00 9.77 23.05
N GLN A 218 -3.94 9.63 23.87
CA GLN A 218 -4.06 9.08 25.22
C GLN A 218 -4.95 9.95 26.12
N ASN A 219 -4.82 11.28 26.05
CA ASN A 219 -5.59 12.20 26.88
C ASN A 219 -7.08 12.21 26.52
N PHE A 220 -7.42 12.27 25.22
CA PHE A 220 -8.82 12.37 24.80
C PHE A 220 -9.54 11.03 24.71
N GLY A 221 -8.81 9.93 24.48
CA GLY A 221 -9.39 8.58 24.40
C GLY A 221 -10.32 8.36 23.19
N PRO A 222 -10.96 7.19 23.11
CA PRO A 222 -11.88 6.86 22.01
C PRO A 222 -13.12 7.77 22.02
N LEU A 223 -13.65 8.07 20.83
CA LEU A 223 -14.77 9.00 20.66
C LEU A 223 -16.10 8.48 21.24
N TYR A 224 -16.31 7.16 21.20
CA TYR A 224 -17.52 6.50 21.69
C TYR A 224 -17.16 5.38 22.67
N LYS A 225 -18.09 5.03 23.54
CA LYS A 225 -17.96 3.98 24.56
C LYS A 225 -19.22 3.12 24.62
#